data_AF-A0A378NE00-F1
#
_entry.id   AF-A0A378NE00-F1
#
_cell.length_a   1.000
_cell.length_b   1.000
_cell.length_c   1.000
_cell.angle_alpha   90.00
_cell.angle_beta   90.00
_cell.angle_gamma   90.00
#
_symmetry.space_group_name_H-M   'P 1'
#
loop_
_entity.id
_entity.type
_entity.pdbx_description
1 polymer ?
#
loop_
_entity_poly.entity_id
_entity_poly.type
_entity_poly.pdbx_seq_one_letter_code
_entity_poly.pdbx_strand_id
1 'polypeptide(L)'
;MRKSRLSQYKQNKLIEQFVAGVTARTAYELVNVNKNTAAYYFHRLRLLIYQHSPHLEMFEGEIEVDEGYFGGHRKGKRGRGAAGKTAVFGLLKRDGKVYTVVVPNTQSATLLPIIREKVKPDSIVYTDFYRSYDVLDVSEFNHFRINHSTHFAENQNHINGIENFGS
;
A
#
# COMPACT_ATOMS: atom_id res chain seq x y z
N MET A 1 -16.46 6.02 15.38
CA MET A 1 -15.73 5.52 16.57
C MET A 1 -16.61 5.68 17.82
N ARG A 2 -17.06 4.58 18.43
CA ARG A 2 -18.17 4.58 19.42
C ARG A 2 -17.90 5.32 20.75
N LYS A 3 -16.70 5.87 20.98
CA LYS A 3 -16.29 6.60 22.21
C LYS A 3 -15.41 7.85 21.95
N SER A 4 -15.44 8.42 20.75
CA SER A 4 -14.65 9.63 20.47
C SER A 4 -15.24 10.85 21.19
N ARG A 5 -14.39 11.65 21.85
CA ARG A 5 -14.78 12.98 22.40
C ARG A 5 -14.88 14.06 21.32
N LEU A 6 -14.59 13.73 20.05
CA LEU A 6 -14.73 14.66 18.93
C LEU A 6 -16.18 14.75 18.47
N SER A 7 -16.62 15.96 18.09
CA SER A 7 -17.93 16.15 17.46
C SER A 7 -18.03 15.36 16.15
N GLN A 8 -19.25 14.97 15.79
CA GLN A 8 -19.50 14.21 14.55
C GLN A 8 -18.98 14.97 13.31
N TYR A 9 -19.13 16.29 13.29
CA TYR A 9 -18.59 17.15 12.23
C TYR A 9 -17.07 16.99 12.05
N LYS A 10 -16.30 17.07 13.15
CA LYS A 10 -14.84 16.90 13.09
C LYS A 10 -14.44 15.47 12.72
N GLN A 11 -15.21 14.47 13.15
CA GLN A 11 -15.00 13.08 12.73
C GLN A 11 -15.19 12.91 11.22
N ASN A 12 -16.28 13.43 10.66
CA ASN A 12 -16.55 13.36 9.22
C ASN A 12 -15.46 14.07 8.42
N LYS A 13 -15.04 15.27 8.85
CA LYS A 13 -13.93 15.99 8.21
C LYS A 13 -12.62 15.23 8.27
N LEU A 14 -12.28 14.59 9.38
CA LEU A 14 -11.09 13.73 9.46
C LEU A 14 -11.17 12.53 8.50
N ILE A 15 -12.35 11.92 8.34
CA ILE A 15 -12.56 10.84 7.36
C ILE A 15 -12.40 11.35 5.93
N GLU A 16 -12.98 12.51 5.59
CA GLU A 16 -12.82 13.13 4.28
C GLU A 16 -11.34 13.39 3.95
N GLN A 17 -10.59 13.97 4.90
CA GLN A 17 -9.15 14.21 4.71
C GLN A 17 -8.36 12.91 4.55
N PHE A 18 -8.71 11.88 5.33
CA PHE A 18 -8.08 10.56 5.24
C PHE A 18 -8.31 9.92 3.87
N VAL A 19 -9.56 9.94 3.36
CA VAL A 19 -9.92 9.41 2.04
C VAL A 19 -9.26 10.21 0.91
N ALA A 20 -9.13 11.52 1.07
CA ALA A 20 -8.44 12.39 0.11
C ALA A 20 -6.90 12.22 0.12
N GLY A 21 -6.34 11.31 0.92
CA GLY A 21 -4.89 11.08 0.99
C GLY A 21 -4.11 12.22 1.63
N VAL A 22 -4.78 13.12 2.35
CA VAL A 22 -4.13 14.24 3.04
C VAL A 22 -3.39 13.70 4.25
N THR A 23 -2.16 14.17 4.50
CA THR A 23 -1.38 13.71 5.65
C THR A 23 -2.01 14.15 6.98
N ALA A 24 -1.81 13.39 8.06
CA ALA A 24 -2.26 13.78 9.39
C ALA A 24 -1.68 15.13 9.85
N ARG A 25 -0.51 15.51 9.32
CA ARG A 25 0.15 16.80 9.55
C ARG A 25 -0.62 17.96 8.93
N THR A 26 -1.25 17.79 7.78
CA THR A 26 -2.07 18.84 7.16
C THR A 26 -3.49 18.80 7.72
N ALA A 27 -4.02 17.60 7.97
CA ALA A 27 -5.38 17.41 8.45
C ALA A 27 -5.64 18.04 9.83
N TYR A 28 -4.66 18.10 10.74
CA TYR A 28 -4.89 18.72 12.05
C TYR A 28 -5.19 20.23 11.95
N GLU A 29 -4.55 20.92 11.01
CA GLU A 29 -4.79 22.34 10.74
C GLU A 29 -6.15 22.53 10.07
N LEU A 30 -6.42 21.75 9.00
CA LEU A 30 -7.67 21.84 8.23
C LEU A 30 -8.92 21.53 9.07
N VAL A 31 -8.84 20.57 9.99
CA VAL A 31 -9.98 20.15 10.83
C VAL A 31 -9.98 20.84 12.21
N ASN A 32 -8.95 21.64 12.49
CA ASN A 32 -8.74 22.33 13.76
C ASN A 32 -8.84 21.36 14.98
N VAL A 33 -7.93 20.39 15.01
CA VAL A 33 -7.76 19.43 16.12
C VAL A 33 -6.29 19.38 16.54
N ASN A 34 -6.01 18.80 17.72
CA ASN A 34 -4.62 18.58 18.12
C ASN A 34 -3.93 17.62 17.13
N LYS A 35 -2.67 17.89 16.79
CA LYS A 35 -1.86 17.05 15.89
C LYS A 35 -1.83 15.57 16.31
N ASN A 36 -1.70 15.29 17.61
CA ASN A 36 -1.71 13.92 18.13
C ASN A 36 -3.09 13.27 17.95
N THR A 37 -4.16 14.05 18.04
CA THR A 37 -5.53 13.55 17.78
C THR A 37 -5.70 13.18 16.31
N ALA A 38 -5.26 14.01 15.37
CA ALA A 38 -5.34 13.69 13.94
C ALA A 38 -4.54 12.41 13.60
N ALA A 39 -3.29 12.32 14.07
CA ALA A 39 -2.45 11.15 13.88
C ALA A 39 -3.06 9.88 14.48
N TYR A 40 -3.56 9.96 15.72
CA TYR A 40 -4.24 8.84 16.37
C TYR A 40 -5.51 8.43 15.63
N TYR A 41 -6.31 9.40 15.16
CA TYR A 41 -7.56 9.12 14.44
C TYR A 41 -7.29 8.37 13.13
N PHE A 42 -6.30 8.83 12.36
CA PHE A 42 -5.90 8.18 11.11
C PHE A 42 -5.37 6.78 11.34
N HIS A 43 -4.51 6.60 12.36
CA HIS A 43 -4.03 5.28 12.76
C HIS A 43 -5.20 4.34 13.12
N ARG A 44 -6.19 4.83 13.88
CA ARG A 44 -7.38 4.05 14.23
C ARG A 44 -8.22 3.69 13.00
N LEU A 45 -8.37 4.59 12.02
CA LEU A 45 -9.04 4.29 10.75
C LEU A 45 -8.31 3.18 10.00
N ARG A 46 -6.98 3.23 9.90
CA ARG A 46 -6.17 2.17 9.29
C ARG A 46 -6.37 0.82 9.97
N LEU A 47 -6.39 0.77 11.30
CA LEU A 47 -6.66 -0.47 12.04
C LEU A 47 -8.07 -1.02 11.78
N LEU A 48 -9.08 -0.15 11.69
CA LEU A 48 -10.44 -0.57 11.38
C LEU A 48 -10.55 -1.11 9.95
N ILE A 49 -9.91 -0.44 8.99
CA ILE A 49 -9.81 -0.93 7.60
C ILE A 49 -9.13 -2.29 7.58
N TYR A 50 -8.00 -2.44 8.27
CA TYR A 50 -7.31 -3.72 8.37
C TYR A 50 -8.20 -4.83 8.95
N GLN A 51 -8.91 -4.56 10.04
CA GLN A 51 -9.82 -5.52 10.69
C GLN A 51 -11.02 -5.91 9.83
N HIS A 52 -11.48 -5.01 8.95
CA HIS A 52 -12.67 -5.21 8.12
C HIS A 52 -12.37 -5.57 6.67
N SER A 53 -11.12 -5.44 6.21
CA SER A 53 -10.70 -5.97 4.91
C SER A 53 -10.67 -7.49 4.95
N PRO A 54 -11.21 -8.20 3.96
CA PRO A 54 -11.03 -9.65 3.85
C PRO A 54 -9.58 -9.97 3.46
N HIS A 55 -8.68 -10.04 4.45
CA HIS A 55 -7.25 -10.37 4.24
C HIS A 55 -7.00 -11.86 3.93
N LEU A 56 -8.05 -12.67 3.89
CA LEU A 56 -8.01 -14.11 3.70
C LEU A 56 -8.46 -14.55 2.30
N GLU A 57 -9.11 -13.68 1.52
CA GLU A 57 -9.49 -14.04 0.15
C GLU A 57 -8.27 -13.96 -0.77
N MET A 58 -8.10 -15.00 -1.59
CA MET A 58 -7.17 -14.96 -2.70
C MET A 58 -7.68 -13.98 -3.77
N PHE A 59 -6.77 -13.20 -4.31
CA PHE A 59 -6.93 -12.37 -5.48
C PHE A 59 -7.04 -13.26 -6.72
N GLU A 60 -7.84 -12.82 -7.69
CA GLU A 60 -8.02 -13.52 -8.97
C GLU A 60 -8.14 -12.50 -10.11
N GLY A 61 -7.80 -12.92 -11.33
CA GLY A 61 -7.89 -12.07 -12.53
C GLY A 61 -6.61 -11.29 -12.77
N GLU A 62 -6.71 -9.97 -12.90
CA GLU A 62 -5.57 -9.07 -13.13
C GLU A 62 -5.07 -8.44 -11.83
N ILE A 63 -3.84 -8.77 -11.45
CA ILE A 63 -3.20 -8.32 -10.21
C ILE A 63 -1.90 -7.59 -10.58
N GLU A 64 -1.74 -6.40 -10.04
CA GLU A 64 -0.49 -5.65 -10.04
C GLU A 64 0.27 -5.87 -8.73
N VAL A 65 1.58 -6.00 -8.84
CA VAL A 65 2.48 -6.32 -7.73
C VAL A 65 3.58 -5.28 -7.66
N ASP A 66 3.79 -4.71 -6.48
CA ASP A 66 4.78 -3.65 -6.27
C ASP A 66 5.40 -3.72 -4.86
N GLU A 67 6.54 -3.06 -4.69
CA GLU A 67 7.21 -2.93 -3.42
C GLU A 67 7.72 -1.51 -3.12
N GLY A 68 7.46 -1.06 -1.89
CA GLY A 68 7.84 0.25 -1.39
C GLY A 68 8.80 0.18 -0.19
N TYR A 69 9.54 1.25 0.04
CA TYR A 69 10.42 1.39 1.22
C TYR A 69 10.03 2.60 2.06
N PHE A 70 9.55 2.33 3.27
CA PHE A 70 9.00 3.31 4.19
C PHE A 70 9.98 3.70 5.29
N GLY A 71 9.93 4.96 5.72
CA GLY A 71 10.73 5.45 6.85
C GLY A 71 12.19 5.75 6.50
N GLY A 72 13.03 5.73 7.52
CA GLY A 72 14.41 6.23 7.51
C GLY A 72 14.51 7.64 8.10
N HIS A 73 15.09 7.76 9.30
CA HIS A 73 15.21 9.04 10.02
C HIS A 73 16.30 9.98 9.48
N ARG A 74 17.07 9.60 8.44
CA ARG A 74 18.22 10.38 7.96
C ARG A 74 18.43 10.32 6.45
N LYS A 75 19.10 11.35 5.92
CA LYS A 75 19.69 11.34 4.57
C LYS A 75 20.64 10.14 4.47
N GLY A 76 20.43 9.31 3.45
CA GLY A 76 21.19 8.11 3.15
C GLY A 76 20.83 7.61 1.76
N LYS A 77 21.29 6.40 1.39
CA LYS A 77 20.97 5.77 0.09
C LYS A 77 19.46 5.87 -0.16
N ARG A 78 19.06 6.38 -1.32
CA ARG A 78 17.65 6.43 -1.74
C ARG A 78 17.26 5.09 -2.38
N GLY A 79 16.00 4.69 -2.24
CA GLY A 79 15.49 3.44 -2.79
C GLY A 79 15.95 2.18 -2.04
N ARG A 80 16.09 1.08 -2.80
CA ARG A 80 16.34 -0.27 -2.27
C ARG A 80 17.68 -0.37 -1.52
N GLY A 81 17.67 -0.99 -0.33
CA GLY A 81 18.86 -1.19 0.52
C GLY A 81 19.29 0.01 1.37
N ALA A 82 18.40 0.99 1.54
CA ALA A 82 18.60 2.10 2.46
C ALA A 82 18.48 1.64 3.93
N ALA A 83 19.52 1.88 4.73
CA ALA A 83 19.52 1.52 6.15
C ALA A 83 18.41 2.25 6.92
N GLY A 84 17.68 1.52 7.75
CA GLY A 84 16.59 2.07 8.57
C GLY A 84 15.27 2.30 7.82
N LYS A 85 15.11 1.73 6.62
CA LYS A 85 13.82 1.67 5.92
C LYS A 85 13.15 0.31 6.09
N THR A 86 11.84 0.32 6.21
CA THR A 86 10.97 -0.87 6.24
C THR A 86 10.50 -1.17 4.83
N ALA A 87 10.75 -2.38 4.33
CA ALA A 87 10.20 -2.82 3.07
C ALA A 87 8.74 -3.24 3.25
N VAL A 88 7.88 -2.81 2.33
CA VAL A 88 6.47 -3.16 2.27
C VAL A 88 6.19 -3.71 0.88
N PHE A 89 5.51 -4.84 0.83
CA PHE A 89 5.08 -5.50 -0.40
C PHE A 89 3.58 -5.31 -0.56
N GLY A 90 3.12 -5.08 -1.81
CA GLY A 90 1.74 -4.82 -2.13
C GLY A 90 1.21 -5.63 -3.30
N LEU A 91 -0.05 -6.04 -3.20
CA LEU A 91 -0.85 -6.59 -4.29
C LEU A 91 -2.05 -5.66 -4.52
N LEU A 92 -2.25 -5.22 -5.75
CA LEU A 92 -3.32 -4.34 -6.18
C LEU A 92 -4.16 -5.05 -7.23
N LYS A 93 -5.46 -5.24 -6.94
CA LYS A 93 -6.41 -5.65 -7.97
C LYS A 93 -7.03 -4.40 -8.59
N ARG A 94 -7.28 -4.44 -9.91
CA ARG A 94 -7.91 -3.33 -10.64
C ARG A 94 -9.32 -2.94 -10.13
N ASP A 95 -9.98 -3.79 -9.35
CA ASP A 95 -11.29 -3.51 -8.71
C ASP A 95 -11.18 -2.79 -7.35
N GLY A 96 -9.98 -2.33 -6.97
CA GLY A 96 -9.76 -1.56 -5.75
C GLY A 96 -9.45 -2.39 -4.51
N LYS A 97 -9.36 -3.73 -4.61
CA LYS A 97 -8.82 -4.55 -3.51
C LYS A 97 -7.30 -4.37 -3.43
N VAL A 98 -6.80 -4.08 -2.23
CA VAL A 98 -5.37 -3.92 -1.95
C VAL A 98 -4.98 -4.81 -0.78
N TYR A 99 -3.86 -5.53 -0.93
CA TYR A 99 -3.19 -6.24 0.14
C TYR A 99 -1.79 -5.67 0.31
N THR A 100 -1.41 -5.33 1.55
CA THR A 100 -0.06 -4.85 1.85
C THR A 100 0.49 -5.56 3.06
N VAL A 101 1.77 -5.95 3.01
CA VAL A 101 2.45 -6.62 4.12
C VAL A 101 3.88 -6.11 4.29
N VAL A 102 4.31 -5.95 5.53
CA VAL A 102 5.72 -5.64 5.84
C VAL A 102 6.57 -6.87 5.60
N VAL A 103 7.62 -6.73 4.79
CA VAL A 103 8.53 -7.83 4.44
C VAL A 103 9.95 -7.54 4.93
N PRO A 104 10.73 -8.57 5.29
CA PRO A 104 12.12 -8.38 5.70
C PRO A 104 13.02 -7.87 4.57
N ASN A 105 12.68 -8.19 3.33
CA ASN A 105 13.37 -7.76 2.11
C ASN A 105 12.46 -7.98 0.88
N THR A 106 12.88 -7.46 -0.27
CA THR A 106 12.13 -7.54 -1.54
C THR A 106 12.69 -8.58 -2.50
N GLN A 107 13.36 -9.61 -1.97
CA GLN A 107 13.92 -10.69 -2.80
C GLN A 107 12.83 -11.67 -3.23
N SER A 108 13.01 -12.32 -4.38
CA SER A 108 12.10 -13.35 -4.91
C SER A 108 11.70 -14.39 -3.87
N ALA A 109 12.66 -14.86 -3.07
CA ALA A 109 12.44 -15.88 -2.04
C ALA A 109 11.46 -15.43 -0.94
N THR A 110 11.33 -14.11 -0.72
CA THR A 110 10.39 -13.51 0.22
C THR A 110 9.04 -13.22 -0.45
N LEU A 111 9.06 -12.69 -1.67
CA LEU A 111 7.85 -12.21 -2.35
C LEU A 111 7.02 -13.36 -2.95
N LEU A 112 7.65 -14.34 -3.58
CA LEU A 112 6.95 -15.41 -4.29
C LEU A 112 6.02 -16.25 -3.40
N PRO A 113 6.39 -16.66 -2.17
CA PRO A 113 5.48 -17.36 -1.29
C PRO A 113 4.22 -16.54 -0.95
N ILE A 114 4.37 -15.22 -0.78
CA ILE A 114 3.25 -14.32 -0.49
C ILE A 114 2.30 -14.23 -1.68
N ILE A 115 2.85 -14.11 -2.90
CA ILE A 115 2.06 -14.10 -4.15
C ILE A 115 1.28 -15.42 -4.27
N ARG A 116 1.91 -16.56 -4.03
CA ARG A 116 1.26 -17.88 -4.08
C ARG A 116 0.15 -18.07 -3.05
N GLU A 117 0.34 -17.55 -1.84
CA GLU A 117 -0.69 -17.60 -0.81
C GLU A 117 -1.89 -16.71 -1.15
N LYS A 118 -1.66 -15.59 -1.85
CA LYS A 118 -2.66 -14.54 -2.02
C LYS A 118 -3.22 -14.42 -3.44
N VAL A 119 -2.66 -15.06 -4.44
CA VAL A 119 -3.11 -14.96 -5.84
C VAL A 119 -3.45 -16.34 -6.36
N LYS A 120 -4.65 -16.50 -6.92
CA LYS A 120 -5.08 -17.77 -7.50
C LYS A 120 -4.18 -18.11 -8.71
N PRO A 121 -3.78 -19.38 -8.88
CA PRO A 121 -3.13 -19.84 -10.11
C PRO A 121 -3.90 -19.43 -11.37
N ASP A 122 -3.21 -19.33 -12.50
CA ASP A 122 -3.73 -18.86 -13.80
C ASP A 122 -4.12 -17.37 -13.88
N SER A 123 -4.03 -16.63 -12.78
CA SER A 123 -4.21 -15.17 -12.78
C SER A 123 -3.11 -14.47 -13.57
N ILE A 124 -3.42 -13.26 -14.05
CA ILE A 124 -2.49 -12.37 -14.73
C ILE A 124 -1.80 -11.50 -13.70
N VAL A 125 -0.46 -11.57 -13.64
CA VAL A 125 0.36 -10.81 -12.71
C VAL A 125 1.19 -9.78 -13.46
N TYR A 126 1.00 -8.52 -13.10
CA TYR A 126 1.76 -7.38 -13.63
C TYR A 126 2.81 -6.93 -12.63
N THR A 127 4.07 -6.81 -13.06
CA THR A 127 5.17 -6.29 -12.23
C THR A 127 5.99 -5.25 -12.96
N ASP A 128 6.84 -4.52 -12.24
CA ASP A 128 7.92 -3.75 -12.86
C ASP A 128 9.00 -4.68 -13.47
N PHE A 129 10.05 -4.08 -14.03
CA PHE A 129 11.20 -4.83 -14.58
C PHE A 129 12.21 -5.27 -13.49
N TYR A 130 11.82 -5.34 -12.23
CA TYR A 130 12.73 -5.75 -11.17
C TYR A 130 13.03 -7.25 -11.22
N ARG A 131 14.32 -7.59 -11.16
CA ARG A 131 14.81 -8.96 -11.23
C ARG A 131 14.21 -9.92 -10.20
N SER A 132 13.70 -9.39 -9.07
CA SER A 132 13.06 -10.26 -8.09
C SER A 132 11.78 -10.91 -8.61
N TYR A 133 11.20 -10.39 -9.68
CA TYR A 133 10.05 -10.94 -10.37
C TYR A 133 10.39 -11.86 -11.55
N ASP A 134 11.68 -12.05 -11.89
CA ASP A 134 12.09 -12.96 -12.97
C ASP A 134 11.60 -14.40 -12.73
N VAL A 135 11.43 -14.80 -11.47
CA VAL A 135 10.89 -16.12 -11.10
C VAL A 135 9.43 -16.32 -11.50
N LEU A 136 8.68 -15.24 -11.75
CA LEU A 136 7.28 -15.31 -12.19
C LEU A 136 7.15 -15.75 -13.64
N ASP A 137 8.19 -15.58 -14.48
CA ASP A 137 8.18 -16.01 -15.89
C ASP A 137 8.06 -17.55 -16.06
N VAL A 138 8.42 -18.31 -15.01
CA VAL A 138 8.38 -19.78 -14.98
C VAL A 138 7.42 -20.30 -13.90
N SER A 139 6.47 -19.47 -13.49
CA SER A 139 5.50 -19.78 -12.43
C SER A 139 4.15 -20.22 -12.99
N GLU A 140 3.22 -20.52 -12.07
CA GLU A 140 1.81 -20.82 -12.33
C GLU A 140 0.95 -19.59 -12.73
N PHE A 141 1.58 -18.44 -12.98
CA PHE A 141 0.91 -17.17 -13.29
C PHE A 141 1.22 -16.70 -14.71
N ASN A 142 0.26 -15.99 -15.31
CA ASN A 142 0.47 -15.29 -16.58
C ASN A 142 1.18 -13.96 -16.30
N HIS A 143 2.51 -13.95 -16.41
CA HIS A 143 3.34 -12.81 -16.00
C HIS A 143 3.56 -11.80 -17.13
N PHE A 144 3.32 -10.51 -16.86
CA PHE A 144 3.61 -9.40 -17.76
C PHE A 144 4.39 -8.31 -17.04
N ARG A 145 5.43 -7.78 -17.70
CA ARG A 145 6.23 -6.68 -17.15
C ARG A 145 5.74 -5.35 -17.70
N ILE A 146 5.44 -4.41 -16.80
CA ILE A 146 5.02 -3.05 -17.13
C ILE A 146 6.20 -2.11 -16.94
N ASN A 147 6.48 -1.31 -17.98
CA ASN A 147 7.46 -0.24 -17.87
C ASN A 147 6.80 0.96 -17.21
N HIS A 148 7.06 1.12 -15.92
CA HIS A 148 6.50 2.21 -15.12
C HIS A 148 6.96 3.60 -15.62
N SER A 149 8.08 3.70 -16.36
CA SER A 149 8.54 4.98 -16.93
C SER A 149 7.68 5.51 -18.09
N THR A 150 6.92 4.64 -18.77
CA THR A 150 6.10 5.01 -19.93
C THR A 150 4.60 5.10 -19.61
N HIS A 151 4.13 4.48 -18.53
CA HIS A 151 2.70 4.40 -18.18
C HIS A 151 2.24 5.35 -17.07
N PHE A 152 3.06 6.32 -16.66
CA PHE A 152 2.72 7.32 -15.63
C PHE A 152 1.49 8.20 -15.95
N ALA A 153 0.86 8.09 -17.13
CA ALA A 153 -0.15 9.04 -17.62
C ALA A 153 -1.47 8.43 -18.13
N GLU A 154 -1.65 7.11 -18.14
CA GLU A 154 -2.86 6.50 -18.70
C GLU A 154 -3.64 5.72 -17.64
N ASN A 155 -4.67 6.38 -17.12
CA ASN A 155 -5.67 5.94 -16.15
C ASN A 155 -5.33 6.20 -14.68
N GLN A 156 -6.33 6.73 -13.98
CA GLN A 156 -6.31 7.33 -12.64
C GLN A 156 -6.02 6.37 -11.47
N ASN A 157 -5.11 5.40 -11.63
CA ASN A 157 -4.66 4.53 -10.56
C ASN A 157 -3.15 4.72 -10.38
N HIS A 158 -2.77 5.93 -9.99
CA HIS A 158 -1.38 6.21 -9.67
C HIS A 158 -0.99 5.47 -8.39
N ILE A 159 0.03 4.62 -8.52
CA ILE A 159 0.75 3.85 -7.49
C ILE A 159 1.60 4.80 -6.62
N ASN A 160 1.02 5.95 -6.25
CA ASN A 160 1.43 6.70 -5.06
C ASN A 160 0.68 6.17 -3.81
N GLY A 161 -0.19 5.17 -3.99
CA GLY A 161 -1.10 4.68 -2.95
C GLY A 161 -0.40 4.00 -1.77
N ILE A 162 0.61 3.15 -2.02
CA ILE A 162 1.35 2.49 -0.93
C ILE A 162 2.12 3.54 -0.12
N GLU A 163 2.85 4.46 -0.78
CA GLU A 163 3.58 5.54 -0.09
C GLU A 163 2.64 6.47 0.70
N ASN A 164 1.48 6.81 0.13
CA ASN A 164 0.45 7.59 0.82
C ASN A 164 -0.22 6.81 1.96
N PHE A 165 -0.43 5.50 1.83
CA PHE A 165 -1.02 4.65 2.87
C PHE A 165 -0.18 4.68 4.15
N GLY A 166 1.15 4.74 4.03
CA GLY A 166 2.10 4.80 5.13
C GLY A 166 2.39 6.20 5.70
N SER A 167 1.85 7.28 5.12
CA SER A 167 2.15 8.68 5.50
C SER A 167 1.23 9.32 6.54
#